data_AF-A0A838CUB0-F1
#
_entry.id   AF-A0A838CUB0-F1
#
_cell.length_a   1.000
_cell.length_b   1.000
_cell.length_c   1.000
_cell.angle_alpha   90.00
_cell.angle_beta   90.00
_cell.angle_gamma   90.00
#
_symmetry.space_group_name_H-M   'P 1'
#
loop_
_entity.id
_entity.type
_entity.pdbx_description
1 polymer ?
#
loop_
_entity_poly.entity_id
_entity_poly.type
_entity_poly.pdbx_seq_one_letter_code
_entity_poly.pdbx_strand_id
1 'polypeptide(L)' 'MFEMFRSLGGPLRRFEAVIDEIIVDIGVEGKLEEFKQEGRKAVYEAEGVLHSGLSETQIDLEMYAFIRKHLLSFLPR' A
#
# COMPACT_ATOMS: atom_id res chain seq x y z
N MET A 1 -16.68 21.46 -12.28
CA MET A 1 -15.74 20.59 -13.02
C MET A 1 -14.88 19.89 -11.97
N PHE A 2 -15.38 18.77 -11.44
CA PHE A 2 -14.64 17.90 -10.51
C PHE A 2 -14.41 16.60 -11.26
N GLU A 3 -13.27 16.51 -11.93
CA GLU A 3 -12.90 15.29 -12.65
C GLU A 3 -12.25 14.28 -11.69
N MET A 4 -12.75 13.05 -11.78
CA MET A 4 -11.92 11.84 -11.76
C MET A 4 -11.53 11.21 -10.41
N PHE A 5 -12.51 10.85 -9.57
CA PHE A 5 -12.42 9.57 -8.84
C PHE A 5 -12.73 8.43 -9.81
N ARG A 6 -11.82 8.17 -10.76
CA ARG A 6 -11.86 6.91 -11.52
C ARG A 6 -11.64 5.81 -10.49
N SER A 7 -12.66 4.97 -10.35
CA SER A 7 -12.59 3.59 -9.81
C SER A 7 -11.15 3.13 -9.73
N LEU A 8 -10.60 2.96 -8.52
CA LEU A 8 -9.27 2.38 -8.33
C LEU A 8 -9.29 1.00 -8.98
N GLY A 9 -8.80 0.93 -10.22
CA GLY A 9 -8.78 -0.28 -11.03
C GLY A 9 -7.52 -1.06 -10.71
N GLY A 10 -7.66 -2.39 -10.58
CA GLY A 10 -6.53 -3.29 -10.44
C GLY A 10 -6.09 -3.55 -8.99
N PRO A 11 -4.79 -3.86 -8.76
CA PRO A 11 -4.24 -4.32 -7.48
C PRO A 11 -4.50 -3.37 -6.32
N LEU A 12 -4.59 -2.06 -6.59
CA LEU A 12 -4.76 -1.04 -5.55
C LEU A 12 -6.00 -1.28 -4.68
N ARG A 13 -7.12 -1.67 -5.27
CA ARG A 13 -8.38 -1.90 -4.56
C ARG A 13 -8.29 -3.05 -3.56
N ARG A 14 -7.41 -4.02 -3.82
CA ARG A 14 -7.15 -5.16 -2.91
C ARG A 14 -6.32 -4.73 -1.70
N PHE A 15 -5.39 -3.79 -1.87
CA PHE A 15 -4.42 -3.43 -0.85
C PHE A 15 -4.75 -2.14 -0.08
N GLU A 16 -5.86 -1.45 -0.38
CA GLU A 16 -6.27 -0.29 0.43
C GLU A 16 -6.49 -0.64 1.90
N ALA A 17 -7.20 -1.73 2.18
CA ALA A 17 -7.42 -2.18 3.56
C ALA A 17 -6.10 -2.54 4.26
N VAL A 18 -5.14 -3.10 3.51
CA VAL A 18 -3.80 -3.43 4.02
C VAL A 18 -3.01 -2.17 4.36
N ILE A 19 -3.08 -1.14 3.53
CA ILE A 19 -2.44 0.15 3.82
C ILE A 19 -3.02 0.75 5.11
N ASP A 20 -4.36 0.77 5.25
CA ASP A 20 -5.01 1.30 6.43
C ASP A 20 -4.65 0.51 7.70
N GLU A 21 -4.63 -0.83 7.62
CA GLU A 21 -4.20 -1.71 8.72
C GLU A 21 -2.76 -1.40 9.15
N ILE A 22 -1.84 -1.32 8.18
CA ILE A 22 -0.44 -1.03 8.48
C ILE A 22 -0.29 0.36 9.12
N ILE A 23 -1.00 1.38 8.64
CA ILE A 23 -0.95 2.75 9.21
C ILE A 23 -1.40 2.75 10.67
N VAL A 24 -2.45 2.00 10.99
CA VAL A 24 -2.92 1.82 12.38
C VAL A 24 -1.86 1.10 13.21
N ASP A 25 -1.29 0.01 12.70
CA ASP A 25 -0.27 -0.78 13.39
C ASP A 25 1.01 0.00 13.72
N ILE A 26 1.43 0.89 12.81
CA ILE A 26 2.62 1.73 13.04
C ILE A 26 2.35 2.94 13.95
N GLY A 27 1.08 3.22 14.28
CA GLY A 27 0.70 4.27 15.21
C GLY A 27 0.92 5.70 14.69
N VAL A 28 0.67 5.95 13.40
CA VAL A 28 0.78 7.31 12.84
C VAL A 28 -0.35 8.20 13.34
N GLU A 29 -0.02 9.22 14.15
CA GLU A 29 -1.00 10.16 14.72
C GLU A 29 -1.26 11.40 13.83
N GLY A 30 -0.46 11.62 12.78
CA GLY A 30 -0.58 12.77 11.89
C GLY A 30 -0.02 12.49 10.50
N LYS A 31 -0.38 13.31 9.50
CA LYS A 31 -0.04 13.09 8.08
C LYS A 31 -0.61 11.80 7.48
N LEU A 32 -1.80 11.40 7.93
CA LEU A 32 -2.46 10.15 7.50
C LEU A 32 -2.64 10.08 5.98
N GLU A 33 -2.99 11.19 5.34
CA GLU A 33 -3.19 11.24 3.89
C GLU A 33 -1.87 11.06 3.13
N GLU A 34 -0.76 11.60 3.64
CA GLU A 34 0.57 11.40 3.07
C GLU A 34 1.01 9.94 3.21
N PHE A 35 0.76 9.30 4.37
CA PHE A 35 1.02 7.87 4.55
C PHE A 35 0.17 7.01 3.62
N LYS A 36 -1.10 7.36 3.40
CA LYS A 36 -1.96 6.67 2.43
C LYS A 36 -1.46 6.83 1.00
N GLN A 37 -1.01 8.03 0.63
CA GLN A 37 -0.42 8.29 -0.69
C GLN A 37 0.85 7.46 -0.92
N GLU A 38 1.74 7.41 0.08
CA GLU A 38 2.95 6.59 0.02
C GLU A 38 2.64 5.08 0.00
N GLY A 39 1.62 4.63 0.73
CA GLY A 39 1.17 3.24 0.70
C GLY A 39 0.66 2.84 -0.69
N ARG A 40 -0.14 3.70 -1.34
CA ARG A 40 -0.62 3.47 -2.71
C ARG A 40 0.54 3.44 -3.70
N LYS A 41 1.53 4.32 -3.53
CA LYS A 41 2.75 4.33 -4.35
C LYS A 41 3.53 3.02 -4.19
N ALA A 42 3.68 2.52 -2.96
CA ALA A 42 4.34 1.24 -2.69
C ALA A 42 3.66 0.06 -3.41
N VAL A 43 2.33 0.06 -3.49
CA VAL A 43 1.58 -0.98 -4.24
C VAL A 43 1.94 -0.96 -5.73
N TYR A 44 2.07 0.22 -6.34
CA TYR A 44 2.48 0.34 -7.74
C TYR A 44 3.95 -0.02 -7.95
N GLU A 45 4.84 0.33 -7.01
CA GLU A 45 6.27 -0.01 -7.08
C GLU A 45 6.51 -1.53 -6.91
N ALA A 46 5.59 -2.24 -6.25
CA ALA A 46 5.62 -3.68 -6.07
C ALA A 46 5.03 -4.47 -7.26
N GLU A 47 4.94 -3.88 -8.47
CA GLU A 47 4.46 -4.54 -9.69
C GLU A 47 5.17 -5.88 -9.95
N GLY A 48 6.47 -5.97 -9.66
CA GLY A 48 7.23 -7.21 -9.79
C GLY A 48 6.74 -8.35 -8.88
N VAL A 49 6.19 -8.05 -7.71
CA VAL A 49 5.58 -9.04 -6.80
C VAL A 49 4.25 -9.53 -7.37
N LEU A 50 3.45 -8.64 -7.93
CA LEU A 50 2.14 -8.97 -8.51
C LEU A 50 2.24 -9.88 -9.74
N HIS A 51 3.36 -9.84 -10.46
CA HIS A 51 3.62 -10.65 -11.65
C HIS A 51 4.62 -11.79 -11.43
N SER A 52 4.97 -12.10 -10.18
CA SER A 52 6.06 -13.00 -9.81
C SER A 52 5.78 -14.51 -10.00
N GLY A 53 4.65 -14.91 -10.56
CA GLY A 53 4.25 -16.32 -10.68
C GLY A 53 3.99 -17.02 -9.33
N LEU A 54 4.01 -16.25 -8.23
CA LEU A 54 3.67 -16.71 -6.89
C LEU A 54 2.18 -17.04 -6.78
N SER A 55 1.82 -17.87 -5.80
CA SER A 55 0.42 -18.05 -5.44
C SER A 55 -0.19 -16.76 -4.87
N GLU A 56 -1.51 -16.62 -4.96
CA GLU A 56 -2.23 -15.45 -4.45
C GLU A 56 -1.92 -15.14 -2.98
N THR A 57 -1.82 -16.17 -2.13
CA THR A 57 -1.47 -16.02 -0.71
C THR A 57 -0.04 -15.53 -0.52
N GLN A 58 0.91 -15.98 -1.35
CA GLN A 58 2.28 -15.50 -1.29
C GLN A 58 2.37 -14.05 -1.78
N ILE A 59 1.61 -13.68 -2.81
CA ILE A 59 1.50 -12.30 -3.27
C ILE A 59 0.99 -11.40 -2.13
N ASP A 60 -0.06 -11.80 -1.42
CA ASP A 60 -0.59 -11.01 -0.31
C ASP A 60 0.44 -10.78 0.79
N LEU A 61 1.19 -11.83 1.18
CA LEU A 61 2.22 -11.74 2.21
C LEU A 61 3.40 -10.84 1.78
N GLU A 62 3.89 -11.01 0.56
CA GLU A 62 4.98 -10.21 0.02
C GLU A 62 4.58 -8.74 -0.15
N MET A 63 3.35 -8.50 -0.63
CA MET A 63 2.79 -7.14 -0.76
C MET A 63 2.65 -6.47 0.61
N TYR A 64 2.11 -7.18 1.61
CA TYR A 64 2.05 -6.66 2.98
C TYR A 64 3.43 -6.28 3.50
N ALA A 65 4.41 -7.18 3.36
CA ALA A 65 5.78 -6.94 3.81
C ALA A 65 6.44 -5.74 3.09
N PHE A 66 6.21 -5.61 1.78
CA PHE A 66 6.72 -4.51 0.97
C PHE A 66 6.12 -3.17 1.40
N ILE A 67 4.79 -3.07 1.48
CA ILE A 67 4.09 -1.84 1.87
C ILE A 67 4.51 -1.43 3.28
N ARG A 68 4.56 -2.38 4.22
CA ARG A 68 4.97 -2.10 5.60
C ARG A 68 6.40 -1.57 5.67
N LYS A 69 7.34 -2.20 4.96
CA LYS A 69 8.72 -1.75 4.90
C LYS A 69 8.84 -0.35 4.29
N HIS A 70 8.07 -0.06 3.25
CA HIS A 70 8.01 1.26 2.63
C HIS A 70 7.54 2.30 3.63
N LEU A 71 6.37 2.12 4.26
CA LEU A 71 5.81 3.09 5.20
C LEU A 71 6.71 3.32 6.43
N LEU A 72 7.33 2.28 6.96
CA LEU A 72 8.28 2.42 8.08
C LEU A 72 9.51 3.27 7.72
N SER A 73 9.91 3.33 6.45
CA SER A 73 11.04 4.14 6.00
C SER A 73 10.78 5.65 6.09
N PHE A 74 9.51 6.06 6.22
CA PHE A 74 9.10 7.47 6.38
C PHE A 74 9.00 7.92 7.84
N LEU A 75 9.12 6.99 8.79
CA LEU A 75 9.11 7.36 10.21
C LEU A 75 10.46 7.97 10.61
N PRO A 76 10.46 9.07 11.39
CA PRO A 76 11.69 9.61 11.95
C PRO A 76 12.33 8.57 12.89
N ARG A 77 13.66 8.47 12.83
CA ARG A 77 14.45 7.58 13.70
C ARG A 77 14.60 8.13 15.11
#